data_AF-A0A2D7YRI6-F1
#
_entry.id   AF-A0A2D7YRI6-F1
#
_cell.length_a   1.000
_cell.length_b   1.000
_cell.length_c   1.000
_cell.angle_alpha   90.00
_cell.angle_beta   90.00
_cell.angle_gamma   90.00
#
_symmetry.space_group_name_H-M   'P 1'
#
loop_
_entity.id
_entity.type
_entity.pdbx_description
1 polymer ?
#
loop_
_entity_poly.entity_id
_entity_poly.type
_entity_poly.pdbx_seq_one_letter_code
_entity_poly.pdbx_strand_id
1 'polypeptide(L)'
;MNFELTEDQQAFVDTAKAFADKELAPYAAQWDEESHFPIEVFKKAGEMGFMGMYTPEDAGGFGMSRLDAALIFEQLAGGCTATTAMMTIHNMVSWMIGSFGQPEVVEQWVPELVTGE
;
A
#
# COMPACT_ATOMS: atom_id res chain seq x y z
N MET A 1 5.95 24.35 16.49
CA MET A 1 5.48 23.25 15.63
C MET A 1 6.72 22.49 15.19
N ASN A 2 6.68 21.16 15.25
CA ASN A 2 7.75 20.30 14.73
C ASN A 2 7.24 19.66 13.43
N PHE A 3 8.04 19.73 12.36
CA PHE A 3 7.73 19.19 11.03
C PHE A 3 8.73 18.11 10.61
N GLU A 4 9.67 17.74 11.48
CA GLU A 4 10.59 16.64 11.24
C GLU A 4 9.84 15.31 11.32
N LEU A 5 10.21 14.38 10.44
CA LEU A 5 9.74 13.00 10.50
C LEU A 5 10.31 12.30 11.72
N THR A 6 9.53 11.38 12.30
CA THR A 6 10.06 10.44 13.29
C THR A 6 11.03 9.46 12.63
N GLU A 7 11.84 8.76 13.44
CA GLU A 7 12.72 7.70 12.93
C GLU A 7 11.94 6.60 12.20
N ASP A 8 10.77 6.21 12.72
CA ASP A 8 9.88 5.24 12.06
C ASP A 8 9.36 5.75 10.72
N GLN A 9 8.93 7.03 10.67
CA GLN A 9 8.47 7.65 9.43
C GLN A 9 9.58 7.75 8.38
N GLN A 10 10.81 8.05 8.81
CA GLN A 10 11.96 8.05 7.91
C GLN A 10 12.24 6.63 7.38
N ALA A 11 12.15 5.60 8.22
CA ALA A 11 12.30 4.21 7.79
C ALA A 11 11.21 3.79 6.79
N PHE A 12 9.96 4.24 6.96
CA PHE A 12 8.89 4.03 6.00
C PHE A 12 9.18 4.68 4.65
N VAL A 13 9.64 5.94 4.66
CA VAL A 13 10.05 6.67 3.45
C VAL A 13 11.17 5.91 2.72
N ASP A 14 12.23 5.52 3.43
CA ASP A 14 13.38 4.84 2.83
C ASP A 14 12.98 3.48 2.23
N THR A 15 12.14 2.72 2.94
CA THR A 15 11.66 1.41 2.50
C THR A 15 10.75 1.53 1.28
N ALA A 16 9.79 2.46 1.30
CA ALA A 16 8.87 2.71 0.19
C ALA A 16 9.63 3.21 -1.05
N LYS A 17 10.62 4.08 -0.85
CA LYS A 17 11.49 4.56 -1.93
C LYS A 17 12.29 3.42 -2.56
N ALA A 18 12.91 2.57 -1.76
CA ALA A 18 13.67 1.42 -2.27
C ALA A 18 12.78 0.46 -3.07
N PHE A 19 11.55 0.22 -2.61
CA PHE A 19 10.56 -0.56 -3.37
C PHE A 19 10.19 0.13 -4.69
N ALA A 20 9.90 1.43 -4.66
CA ALA A 20 9.54 2.19 -5.86
C ALA A 20 10.65 2.17 -6.90
N ASP A 21 11.90 2.41 -6.50
CA ASP A 21 13.06 2.46 -7.39
C ASP A 21 13.36 1.08 -8.02
N LYS A 22 13.06 -0.02 -7.31
CA LYS A 22 13.39 -1.38 -7.74
C LYS A 22 12.25 -2.11 -8.46
N GLU A 23 11.03 -1.97 -7.96
CA GLU A 23 9.88 -2.79 -8.37
C GLU A 23 8.85 -2.00 -9.19
N LEU A 24 8.90 -0.65 -9.21
CA LEU A 24 7.98 0.19 -9.98
C LEU A 24 8.67 0.93 -11.14
N ALA A 25 9.64 1.79 -10.83
CA ALA A 25 10.23 2.74 -11.77
C ALA A 25 10.80 2.09 -13.06
N PRO A 26 11.49 0.94 -13.00
CA PRO A 26 12.06 0.32 -14.20
C PRO A 26 11.00 -0.17 -15.21
N TYR A 27 9.77 -0.42 -14.76
CA TYR A 27 8.72 -1.08 -15.53
C TYR A 27 7.55 -0.16 -15.88
N ALA A 28 7.42 0.97 -15.20
CA ALA A 28 6.28 1.89 -15.31
C ALA A 28 5.95 2.29 -16.76
N ALA A 29 6.96 2.63 -17.56
CA ALA A 29 6.75 3.05 -18.95
C ALA A 29 6.22 1.91 -19.84
N GLN A 30 6.72 0.69 -19.65
CA GLN A 30 6.26 -0.48 -20.40
C GLN A 30 4.81 -0.80 -20.02
N TRP A 31 4.48 -0.77 -18.72
CA TRP A 31 3.11 -1.06 -18.28
C TRP A 31 2.09 -0.05 -18.82
N ASP A 32 2.47 1.22 -18.90
CA ASP A 32 1.64 2.27 -19.50
C ASP A 32 1.40 2.01 -20.99
N GLU A 33 2.47 1.78 -21.75
CA GLU A 33 2.39 1.50 -23.20
C GLU A 33 1.54 0.25 -23.51
N GLU A 34 1.69 -0.81 -22.70
CA GLU A 34 1.01 -2.08 -22.92
C GLU A 34 -0.35 -2.18 -22.22
N SER A 35 -0.77 -1.18 -21.44
CA SER A 35 -1.93 -1.25 -20.54
C SER A 35 -1.89 -2.49 -19.63
N HIS A 36 -0.69 -2.84 -19.15
CA HIS A 36 -0.44 -4.02 -18.34
C HIS A 36 -0.78 -3.77 -16.87
N PHE A 37 -1.49 -4.71 -16.25
CA PHE A 37 -1.77 -4.68 -14.82
C PHE A 37 -0.76 -5.55 -14.05
N PRO A 38 0.16 -4.97 -13.25
CA PRO A 38 1.31 -5.69 -12.70
C PRO A 38 0.97 -6.47 -11.43
N ILE A 39 0.16 -7.54 -11.52
CA ILE A 39 -0.30 -8.36 -10.39
C ILE A 39 0.84 -8.77 -9.44
N GLU A 40 1.97 -9.19 -10.00
CA GLU A 40 3.11 -9.68 -9.22
C GLU A 40 3.75 -8.59 -8.34
N VAL A 41 3.58 -7.32 -8.71
CA VAL A 41 4.05 -6.19 -7.90
C VAL A 41 3.12 -5.92 -6.73
N PHE A 42 1.82 -6.15 -6.88
CA PHE A 42 0.87 -6.04 -5.77
C PHE A 42 1.10 -7.11 -4.71
N LYS A 43 1.41 -8.34 -5.12
CA LYS A 43 1.82 -9.42 -4.19
C LYS A 43 3.08 -9.04 -3.41
N LYS A 44 4.13 -8.57 -4.10
CA LYS A 44 5.35 -8.06 -3.45
C LYS A 44 5.07 -6.88 -2.51
N ALA A 45 4.17 -5.98 -2.89
CA ALA A 45 3.75 -4.88 -2.03
C ALA A 45 3.00 -5.39 -0.79
N GLY A 46 2.23 -6.46 -0.92
CA GLY A 46 1.58 -7.15 0.19
C GLY A 46 2.55 -7.80 1.17
N GLU A 47 3.62 -8.44 0.67
CA GLU A 47 4.72 -8.97 1.51
C GLU A 47 5.41 -7.87 2.34
N MET A 48 5.42 -6.64 1.83
CA MET A 48 5.96 -5.46 2.51
C MET A 48 4.94 -4.76 3.42
N GLY A 49 3.69 -5.21 3.43
CA GLY A 49 2.59 -4.61 4.21
C GLY A 49 1.91 -3.39 3.59
N PHE A 50 2.23 -3.04 2.33
CA PHE A 50 1.69 -1.86 1.67
C PHE A 50 0.23 -2.01 1.19
N MET A 51 -0.37 -3.20 1.33
CA MET A 51 -1.74 -3.49 0.88
C MET A 51 -2.79 -3.39 1.99
N GLY A 52 -2.36 -3.25 3.25
CA GLY A 52 -3.22 -3.13 4.43
C GLY A 52 -2.75 -2.08 5.43
N MET A 53 -2.14 -0.99 4.95
CA MET A 53 -1.41 -0.03 5.80
C MET A 53 -2.28 0.55 6.92
N TYR A 54 -3.44 1.10 6.57
CA TYR A 54 -4.34 1.74 7.53
C TYR A 54 -5.64 0.94 7.77
N THR A 55 -5.65 -0.33 7.39
CA THR A 55 -6.69 -1.27 7.79
C THR A 55 -6.52 -1.56 9.29
N PRO A 56 -7.62 -1.67 10.07
CA PRO A 56 -7.55 -1.97 11.49
C PRO A 56 -6.73 -3.24 11.80
N GLU A 57 -5.97 -3.22 12.90
CA GLU A 57 -5.13 -4.35 13.31
C GLU A 57 -5.95 -5.61 13.64
N ASP A 58 -7.12 -5.43 14.25
CA ASP A 58 -8.05 -6.53 14.56
C ASP A 58 -8.66 -7.19 13.31
N ALA A 59 -8.63 -6.49 12.17
CA ALA A 59 -8.97 -7.02 10.86
C ALA A 59 -7.75 -7.58 10.10
N GLY A 60 -6.54 -7.53 10.67
CA GLY A 60 -5.30 -8.05 10.06
C GLY A 60 -4.47 -7.02 9.29
N GLY A 61 -4.81 -5.73 9.38
CA GLY A 61 -4.00 -4.64 8.83
C GLY A 61 -2.89 -4.16 9.77
N PHE A 62 -2.19 -3.10 9.36
CA PHE A 62 -1.10 -2.49 10.13
C PHE A 62 -1.52 -1.31 11.01
N GLY A 63 -2.78 -0.85 10.92
CA GLY A 63 -3.28 0.24 11.75
C GLY A 63 -2.50 1.57 11.63
N MET A 64 -1.73 1.76 10.55
CA MET A 64 -0.88 2.93 10.37
C MET A 64 -1.70 4.23 10.34
N SER A 65 -1.06 5.33 10.74
CA SER A 65 -1.70 6.63 10.65
C SER A 65 -1.85 7.07 9.19
N ARG A 66 -2.73 8.04 8.96
CA ARG A 66 -2.90 8.65 7.63
C ARG A 66 -1.64 9.37 7.14
N LEU A 67 -0.83 9.91 8.05
CA LEU A 67 0.42 10.57 7.70
C LEU A 67 1.45 9.54 7.22
N ASP A 68 1.59 8.42 7.94
CA ASP A 68 2.55 7.37 7.56
C ASP A 68 2.19 6.77 6.19
N ALA A 69 0.91 6.47 5.96
CA ALA A 69 0.44 6.01 4.65
C ALA A 69 0.69 7.05 3.55
N ALA A 70 0.49 8.34 3.82
CA ALA A 70 0.75 9.40 2.84
C ALA A 70 2.24 9.48 2.47
N LEU A 71 3.14 9.37 3.44
CA LEU A 71 4.59 9.34 3.21
C LEU A 71 5.00 8.15 2.35
N ILE A 72 4.45 6.96 2.63
CA ILE A 72 4.70 5.75 1.83
C ILE A 72 4.20 5.94 0.39
N PHE A 73 2.94 6.36 0.22
CA PHE A 73 2.37 6.56 -1.11
C PHE A 73 3.10 7.62 -1.93
N GLU A 74 3.59 8.69 -1.29
CA GLU A 74 4.40 9.71 -1.98
C GLU A 74 5.66 9.10 -2.60
N GLN A 75 6.36 8.23 -1.88
CA GLN A 75 7.55 7.56 -2.41
C GLN A 75 7.21 6.55 -3.51
N LEU A 76 6.16 5.74 -3.33
CA LEU A 76 5.70 4.78 -4.33
C LEU A 76 5.30 5.47 -5.64
N ALA A 77 4.60 6.61 -5.54
CA ALA A 77 4.18 7.40 -6.70
C ALA A 77 5.37 7.95 -7.49
N GLY A 78 6.52 8.19 -6.83
CA GLY A 78 7.77 8.53 -7.48
C GLY A 78 8.28 7.46 -8.46
N GLY A 79 7.91 6.19 -8.26
CA GLY A 79 8.22 5.10 -9.19
C GLY A 79 7.15 4.88 -10.25
N CYS A 80 5.88 4.78 -9.85
CA CYS A 80 4.75 4.68 -10.78
C CYS A 80 3.46 5.23 -10.16
N THR A 81 3.03 6.41 -10.61
CA THR A 81 1.80 7.06 -10.11
C THR A 81 0.55 6.23 -10.35
N ALA A 82 0.39 5.62 -11.53
CA ALA A 82 -0.81 4.87 -11.89
C ALA A 82 -0.98 3.62 -11.00
N THR A 83 0.07 2.81 -10.87
CA THR A 83 0.07 1.63 -9.99
C THR A 83 -0.13 2.01 -8.53
N THR A 84 0.51 3.09 -8.07
CA THR A 84 0.35 3.58 -6.70
C THR A 84 -1.08 4.07 -6.43
N ALA A 85 -1.69 4.78 -7.38
CA ALA A 85 -3.08 5.20 -7.28
C ALA A 85 -4.01 3.99 -7.07
N MET A 86 -3.74 2.88 -7.77
CA MET A 86 -4.49 1.64 -7.57
C MET A 86 -4.25 1.03 -6.18
N MET A 87 -3.01 1.04 -5.67
CA MET A 87 -2.71 0.64 -4.28
C MET A 87 -3.47 1.50 -3.25
N THR A 88 -3.64 2.80 -3.50
CA THR A 88 -4.41 3.68 -2.60
C THR A 88 -5.89 3.31 -2.56
N ILE A 89 -6.49 3.01 -3.72
CA ILE A 89 -7.88 2.57 -3.84
C ILE A 89 -8.05 1.20 -3.17
N HIS A 90 -7.10 0.29 -3.35
CA HIS A 90 -7.10 -1.01 -2.69
C HIS A 90 -7.11 -0.87 -1.16
N ASN A 91 -6.20 -0.06 -0.60
CA ASN A 91 -6.17 0.20 0.84
C ASN A 91 -7.46 0.86 1.34
N MET A 92 -8.14 1.66 0.51
CA MET A 92 -9.45 2.24 0.86
C MET A 92 -10.50 1.13 1.00
N VAL A 93 -10.52 0.16 0.09
CA VAL A 93 -11.45 -0.98 0.13
C VAL A 93 -11.19 -1.85 1.36
N SER A 94 -9.94 -2.25 1.60
CA SER A 94 -9.61 -3.10 2.76
C SER A 94 -9.90 -2.40 4.09
N TRP A 95 -9.65 -1.09 4.18
CA TRP A 95 -10.05 -0.28 5.34
C TRP A 95 -11.56 -0.19 5.51
N MET A 96 -12.33 0.02 4.44
CA MET A 96 -13.80 0.09 4.52
C MET A 96 -14.39 -1.22 5.03
N ILE A 97 -13.92 -2.36 4.49
CA ILE A 97 -14.39 -3.68 4.91
C ILE A 97 -13.95 -3.94 6.35
N GLY A 98 -12.68 -3.74 6.69
CA GLY A 98 -12.17 -3.97 8.05
C GLY A 98 -12.82 -3.08 9.12
N SER A 99 -13.24 -1.87 8.77
CA SER A 99 -13.83 -0.92 9.73
C SER A 99 -15.34 -1.05 9.90
N PHE A 100 -16.05 -1.44 8.83
CA PHE A 100 -17.52 -1.35 8.77
C PHE A 100 -18.21 -2.64 8.34
N GLY A 101 -17.45 -3.65 7.93
CA GLY A 101 -17.96 -4.96 7.53
C GLY A 101 -18.58 -5.71 8.70
N GLN A 102 -19.54 -6.59 8.39
CA GLN A 102 -19.96 -7.62 9.35
C GLN A 102 -18.78 -8.58 9.60
N PRO A 103 -18.68 -9.20 10.79
CA PRO A 103 -17.56 -10.10 11.12
C PRO A 103 -17.29 -11.16 10.04
N GLU A 104 -18.33 -11.75 9.46
CA GLU A 104 -18.21 -12.78 8.43
C GLU A 104 -17.60 -12.25 7.13
N VAL A 105 -17.87 -10.98 6.78
CA VAL A 105 -17.30 -10.32 5.60
C VAL A 105 -15.84 -9.95 5.85
N VAL A 106 -15.52 -9.50 7.07
CA VAL A 106 -14.14 -9.20 7.46
C VAL A 106 -13.29 -10.46 7.39
N GLU A 107 -13.73 -11.53 8.05
CA GLU A 107 -13.02 -12.82 8.10
C GLU A 107 -12.83 -13.44 6.71
N GLN A 108 -13.81 -13.28 5.82
CA GLN A 108 -13.73 -13.84 4.47
C GLN A 108 -12.75 -13.08 3.56
N TRP A 109 -12.74 -11.75 3.59
CA TRP A 109 -12.10 -10.95 2.54
C TRP A 109 -10.82 -10.25 2.98
N VAL A 110 -10.76 -9.73 4.20
CA VAL A 110 -9.64 -8.87 4.61
C VAL A 110 -8.30 -9.60 4.63
N PRO A 111 -8.18 -10.89 5.05
CA PRO A 111 -6.90 -11.60 5.04
C PRO A 111 -6.20 -11.65 3.68
N GLU A 112 -6.94 -11.86 2.59
CA GLU A 112 -6.41 -11.87 1.21
C GLU A 112 -6.12 -10.45 0.73
N LEU A 113 -7.01 -9.49 1.05
CA LEU A 113 -6.82 -8.10 0.65
C LEU A 113 -5.55 -7.48 1.25
N VAL A 114 -5.26 -7.69 2.54
CA VAL A 114 -4.09 -7.07 3.19
C VAL A 114 -2.76 -7.70 2.76
N THR A 115 -2.79 -8.89 2.16
CA THR A 115 -1.62 -9.62 1.65
C THR A 115 -1.42 -9.46 0.14
N GLY A 116 -2.37 -8.81 -0.56
CA GLY A 116 -2.26 -8.55 -1.99
C GLY A 116 -2.47 -9.78 -2.87
N GLU A 117 -3.20 -10.79 -2.38
CA GLU A 117 -3.58 -12.00 -3.11
C GLU A 117 -4.83 -11.81 -4.00
#